data_AF-L0S1V7-F1
#
_entry.id   AF-L0S1V7-F1
#
_cell.length_a   1.000
_cell.length_b   1.000
_cell.length_c   1.000
_cell.angle_alpha   90.00
_cell.angle_beta   90.00
_cell.angle_gamma   90.00
#
_symmetry.space_group_name_H-M   'P 1'
#
loop_
_entity.id
_entity.type
_entity.pdbx_description
1 polymer ?
#
loop_
_entity_poly.entity_id
_entity_poly.type
_entity_poly.pdbx_seq_one_letter_code
_entity_poly.pdbx_strand_id
1 'polypeptide(L)'
;MKSLSLIPVSVSDLIRAKLIMTAVFSVVLYAFLFAVTLTVEAVLHISLLDLAMVLNFAKIYLLEGICLFLAVSPIIAIVYRLKKGYWLALVYAEIYSFLGLFFGMPSTMRYIYPITAAFCVAGYYETTPVQLVISLFSLLACGGLSLLFLHGLNREHDIH
;
A
#
# COMPACT_ATOMS: atom_id res chain seq x y z
N MET A 1 -6.39 -21.79 -18.31
CA MET A 1 -7.58 -21.07 -17.82
C MET A 1 -8.40 -20.58 -19.01
N LYS A 2 -9.31 -21.40 -19.53
CA LYS A 2 -10.15 -21.11 -20.71
C LYS A 2 -11.66 -21.25 -20.42
N SER A 3 -12.04 -21.49 -19.16
CA SER A 3 -13.37 -21.99 -18.79
C SER A 3 -14.07 -21.12 -17.74
N LEU A 4 -13.90 -19.79 -17.79
CA LEU A 4 -14.62 -18.83 -16.93
C LEU A 4 -15.34 -17.73 -17.73
N SER A 5 -15.51 -17.90 -19.04
CA SER A 5 -16.31 -16.98 -19.84
C SER A 5 -17.77 -17.43 -19.88
N LEU A 6 -18.46 -17.35 -18.74
CA LEU A 6 -19.92 -17.54 -18.68
C LEU A 6 -20.66 -16.36 -18.06
N ILE A 7 -19.94 -15.31 -17.66
CA ILE A 7 -20.54 -14.04 -17.23
C ILE A 7 -19.77 -12.94 -17.97
N PRO A 8 -20.43 -12.12 -18.82
CA PRO A 8 -19.78 -10.98 -19.46
C PRO A 8 -19.59 -9.88 -18.42
N VAL A 9 -18.63 -10.09 -17.51
CA VAL A 9 -18.13 -9.05 -16.60
C VAL A 9 -16.91 -8.43 -17.25
N SER A 10 -16.91 -7.09 -17.33
CA SER A 10 -15.78 -6.37 -17.89
C SER A 10 -14.52 -6.66 -17.05
N VAL A 11 -13.41 -6.87 -17.74
CA VAL A 11 -12.09 -7.10 -17.15
C VAL A 11 -11.74 -5.98 -16.15
N SER A 12 -12.16 -4.75 -16.45
CA SER A 12 -11.96 -3.56 -15.63
C SER A 12 -12.73 -3.60 -14.30
N ASP A 13 -13.98 -4.08 -14.29
CA ASP A 13 -14.76 -4.22 -13.07
C ASP A 13 -14.15 -5.28 -12.15
N LEU A 14 -13.61 -6.35 -12.72
CA LEU A 14 -12.90 -7.38 -11.95
C LEU A 14 -11.63 -6.83 -11.29
N ILE A 15 -10.87 -5.97 -11.97
CA ILE A 15 -9.67 -5.34 -11.39
C ILE A 15 -10.05 -4.35 -10.30
N ARG A 16 -11.09 -3.53 -10.53
CA ARG A 16 -11.59 -2.56 -9.54
C ARG A 16 -12.03 -3.29 -8.28
N ALA A 17 -12.83 -4.35 -8.42
CA ALA A 17 -13.24 -5.19 -7.31
C ALA A 17 -12.01 -5.79 -6.58
N LYS A 18 -11.04 -6.32 -7.33
CA LYS A 18 -9.82 -6.89 -6.75
C LYS A 18 -9.00 -5.84 -5.98
N LEU A 19 -8.84 -4.63 -6.51
CA LEU A 19 -8.12 -3.54 -5.84
C LEU A 19 -8.84 -3.11 -4.54
N ILE A 20 -10.16 -2.99 -4.56
CA ILE A 20 -10.95 -2.68 -3.36
C ILE A 20 -10.79 -3.76 -2.31
N MET A 21 -10.90 -5.04 -2.70
CA MET A 21 -10.71 -6.16 -1.77
C MET A 21 -9.30 -6.17 -1.18
N THR A 22 -8.26 -5.90 -1.98
CA THR A 22 -6.89 -5.79 -1.49
C THR A 22 -6.71 -4.59 -0.54
N ALA A 23 -7.35 -3.46 -0.81
CA ALA A 23 -7.29 -2.29 0.07
C ALA A 23 -7.93 -2.59 1.44
N VAL A 24 -9.12 -3.19 1.45
CA VAL A 24 -9.80 -3.61 2.68
C VAL A 24 -8.96 -4.61 3.44
N PHE A 25 -8.40 -5.60 2.75
CA PHE A 25 -7.52 -6.60 3.36
C PHE A 25 -6.26 -5.98 3.98
N SER A 26 -5.65 -5.01 3.32
CA SER A 26 -4.51 -4.24 3.87
C SER A 26 -4.88 -3.60 5.20
N VAL A 27 -5.99 -2.84 5.25
CA VAL A 27 -6.44 -2.17 6.48
C VAL A 27 -6.75 -3.18 7.60
N VAL A 28 -7.40 -4.30 7.27
CA VAL A 28 -7.71 -5.36 8.24
C VAL A 28 -6.44 -6.00 8.79
N LEU A 29 -5.45 -6.29 7.94
CA LEU A 29 -4.15 -6.82 8.38
C LEU A 29 -3.42 -5.84 9.30
N TYR A 30 -3.46 -4.54 8.98
CA TYR A 30 -2.86 -3.51 9.81
C TYR A 30 -3.58 -3.33 11.16
N ALA A 31 -4.91 -3.43 11.17
CA ALA A 31 -5.68 -3.48 12.41
C ALA A 31 -5.35 -4.73 13.25
N PHE A 32 -5.14 -5.87 12.60
CA PHE A 32 -4.70 -7.10 13.26
C PHE A 32 -3.30 -6.97 13.85
N LEU A 33 -2.34 -6.39 13.09
CA LEU A 33 -1.00 -6.08 13.60
C LEU A 33 -1.06 -5.17 14.83
N PHE A 34 -1.88 -4.13 14.78
CA PHE A 34 -2.11 -3.26 15.93
C PHE A 34 -2.64 -4.04 17.14
N ALA A 35 -3.60 -4.95 16.96
CA ALA A 35 -4.13 -5.77 18.05
C ALA A 35 -3.07 -6.69 18.68
N VAL A 36 -2.21 -7.29 17.84
CA VAL A 36 -1.08 -8.10 18.32
C VAL A 36 -0.09 -7.24 19.10
N THR A 37 0.32 -6.09 18.56
CA THR A 37 1.25 -5.16 19.23
C THR A 37 0.66 -4.65 20.54
N LEU A 38 -0.62 -4.28 20.57
CA LEU A 38 -1.31 -3.84 21.79
C LEU A 38 -1.34 -4.95 22.85
N THR A 39 -1.55 -6.20 22.44
CA THR A 39 -1.53 -7.36 23.36
C THR A 39 -0.14 -7.56 23.95
N VAL A 40 0.90 -7.49 23.13
CA VAL A 40 2.30 -7.60 23.58
C VAL A 40 2.66 -6.47 24.55
N GLU A 41 2.29 -5.23 24.22
CA GLU A 41 2.55 -4.06 25.06
C GLU A 41 1.79 -4.15 26.39
N ALA A 42 0.53 -4.62 26.37
CA ALA A 42 -0.25 -4.83 27.58
C ALA A 42 0.35 -5.92 28.50
N VAL A 43 0.98 -6.96 27.93
CA VAL A 43 1.66 -8.01 28.70
C VAL A 43 2.97 -7.52 29.31
N LEU A 44 3.73 -6.68 28.59
CA LEU A 44 5.07 -6.24 29.02
C LEU A 44 5.05 -4.96 29.88
N HIS A 45 4.24 -3.96 29.54
CA HIS A 45 4.30 -2.60 30.10
C HIS A 45 2.91 -2.01 30.36
N ILE A 46 2.05 -2.74 31.07
CA ILE A 46 0.67 -2.31 31.36
C ILE A 46 0.58 -0.96 32.10
N SER A 47 1.64 -0.57 32.82
CA SER A 47 1.71 0.67 33.59
C SER A 47 1.96 1.94 32.75
N LEU A 48 2.42 1.80 31.51
CA LEU A 48 2.65 2.91 30.57
C LEU A 48 1.53 3.06 29.54
N LEU A 49 0.51 2.21 29.62
CA LEU A 49 -0.56 2.13 28.63
C LEU A 49 -1.59 3.25 28.84
N ASP A 50 -1.36 4.38 28.18
CA ASP A 50 -2.30 5.49 28.16
C ASP A 50 -3.27 5.39 26.97
N LEU A 51 -4.55 5.72 27.19
CA LEU A 51 -5.59 5.65 26.16
C LEU A 51 -5.29 6.59 24.98
N ALA A 52 -4.71 7.76 25.25
CA ALA A 52 -4.32 8.70 24.19
C ALA A 52 -3.21 8.11 23.30
N MET A 53 -2.25 7.41 23.89
CA MET A 53 -1.18 6.74 23.17
C MET A 53 -1.73 5.59 22.30
N VAL A 54 -2.62 4.76 22.86
CA VAL A 54 -3.28 3.66 22.13
C VAL A 54 -4.08 4.19 20.94
N LEU A 55 -4.85 5.27 21.10
CA LEU A 55 -5.60 5.89 20.01
C LEU A 55 -4.69 6.51 18.95
N ASN A 56 -3.58 7.12 19.35
CA ASN A 56 -2.61 7.68 18.41
C ASN A 56 -1.97 6.57 17.57
N PHE A 57 -1.56 5.46 18.18
CA PHE A 57 -1.05 4.31 17.43
C PHE A 57 -2.12 3.64 16.57
N ALA A 58 -3.36 3.51 17.05
CA ALA A 58 -4.46 3.01 16.23
C ALA A 58 -4.62 3.84 14.94
N LYS A 59 -4.57 5.18 15.07
CA LYS A 59 -4.61 6.08 13.91
C LYS A 59 -3.42 5.84 12.97
N ILE A 60 -2.20 5.75 13.50
CA ILE A 60 -0.98 5.52 12.70
C ILE A 60 -1.11 4.22 11.89
N TYR A 61 -1.45 3.10 12.54
CA TYR A 61 -1.57 1.79 11.89
C TYR A 61 -2.66 1.74 10.81
N LEU A 62 -3.83 2.33 11.08
CA LEU A 62 -4.91 2.41 10.08
C LEU A 62 -4.51 3.25 8.87
N LEU A 63 -3.84 4.38 9.11
CA LEU A 63 -3.38 5.27 8.03
C LEU A 63 -2.27 4.61 7.22
N GLU A 64 -1.37 3.90 7.89
CA GLU A 64 -0.30 3.11 7.27
C GLU A 64 -0.85 2.06 6.31
N GLY A 65 -1.89 1.32 6.70
CA GLY A 65 -2.53 0.32 5.84
C GLY A 65 -3.10 0.91 4.54
N ILE A 66 -3.59 2.15 4.58
CA ILE A 66 -4.08 2.88 3.39
C ILE A 66 -2.90 3.39 2.56
N CYS A 67 -1.91 4.02 3.19
CA CYS A 67 -0.76 4.59 2.52
C CYS A 67 0.09 3.51 1.82
N LEU A 68 0.27 2.34 2.44
CA LEU A 68 0.98 1.23 1.83
C LEU A 68 0.21 0.60 0.68
N PHE A 69 -1.13 0.53 0.76
CA PHE A 69 -1.92 0.12 -0.38
C PHE A 69 -1.67 1.04 -1.59
N LEU A 70 -1.63 2.37 -1.37
CA LEU A 70 -1.30 3.33 -2.43
C LEU A 70 0.13 3.15 -2.96
N ALA A 71 1.11 2.92 -2.08
CA ALA A 71 2.51 2.68 -2.44
C ALA A 71 2.68 1.43 -3.32
N VAL A 72 1.96 0.34 -3.03
CA VAL A 72 2.06 -0.94 -3.76
C VAL A 72 1.14 -0.98 -4.99
N SER A 73 0.17 -0.06 -5.08
CA SER A 73 -0.78 0.02 -6.20
C SER A 73 -0.16 0.01 -7.62
N PRO A 74 0.98 0.68 -7.91
CA PRO A 74 1.59 0.65 -9.24
C PRO A 74 2.09 -0.74 -9.62
N ILE A 75 2.62 -1.49 -8.64
CA ILE A 75 3.10 -2.86 -8.84
C ILE A 75 1.92 -3.73 -9.25
N ILE A 76 0.80 -3.64 -8.51
CA ILE A 76 -0.44 -4.39 -8.80
C ILE A 76 -0.94 -4.08 -10.22
N ALA A 77 -0.92 -2.80 -10.64
CA ALA A 77 -1.31 -2.40 -11.99
C ALA A 77 -0.38 -2.98 -13.07
N ILE A 78 0.93 -3.00 -12.84
CA ILE A 78 1.93 -3.61 -13.74
C ILE A 78 1.73 -5.12 -13.87
N VAL A 79 1.50 -5.84 -12.75
CA VAL A 79 1.23 -7.29 -12.78
C VAL A 79 0.04 -7.60 -13.69
N TYR A 80 -0.98 -6.75 -13.63
CA TYR A 80 -2.19 -6.96 -14.42
C TYR A 80 -1.98 -6.70 -15.92
N ARG A 81 -1.21 -5.67 -16.27
CA ARG A 81 -0.77 -5.39 -17.65
C ARG A 81 0.01 -6.58 -18.22
N LEU A 82 0.92 -7.14 -17.43
CA LEU A 82 1.78 -8.25 -17.82
C LEU A 82 1.08 -9.59 -17.59
N LYS A 83 0.05 -9.91 -18.40
CA LYS A 83 -0.76 -11.16 -18.32
C LYS A 83 0.04 -12.49 -18.34
N LYS A 84 1.38 -12.48 -18.45
CA LYS A 84 2.26 -13.66 -18.48
C LYS A 84 3.41 -13.64 -17.46
N GLY A 85 3.49 -12.66 -16.56
CA GLY A 85 4.73 -12.35 -15.80
C GLY A 85 4.67 -12.49 -14.28
N TYR A 86 3.86 -13.38 -13.69
CA TYR A 86 3.72 -13.49 -12.22
C TYR A 86 5.07 -13.63 -11.48
N TRP A 87 6.03 -14.37 -12.05
CA TRP A 87 7.38 -14.51 -11.49
C TRP A 87 8.16 -13.19 -11.47
N LEU A 88 8.07 -12.37 -12.52
CA LEU A 88 8.72 -11.07 -12.58
C LEU A 88 8.09 -10.09 -11.59
N ALA A 89 6.76 -10.14 -11.46
CA ALA A 89 6.05 -9.36 -10.47
C ALA A 89 6.48 -9.69 -9.03
N LEU A 90 6.67 -10.98 -8.74
CA LEU A 90 7.12 -11.43 -7.43
C LEU A 90 8.54 -10.95 -7.12
N VAL A 91 9.47 -11.10 -8.07
CA VAL A 91 10.85 -10.57 -7.93
C VAL A 91 10.85 -9.06 -7.75
N TYR A 92 10.02 -8.32 -8.50
CA TYR A 92 9.93 -6.87 -8.38
C TYR A 92 9.37 -6.45 -7.01
N ALA A 93 8.31 -7.12 -6.54
CA ALA A 93 7.73 -6.86 -5.22
C ALA A 93 8.74 -7.14 -4.08
N GLU A 94 9.56 -8.18 -4.21
CA GLU A 94 10.60 -8.51 -3.24
C GLU A 94 11.70 -7.46 -3.21
N ILE A 95 12.25 -7.08 -4.37
CA ILE A 95 13.26 -6.01 -4.48
C ILE A 95 12.71 -4.70 -3.92
N TYR A 96 11.46 -4.39 -4.23
CA TYR A 96 10.79 -3.19 -3.76
C TYR A 96 10.64 -3.18 -2.23
N SER A 97 10.23 -4.29 -1.64
CA SER A 97 10.12 -4.42 -0.17
C SER A 97 11.50 -4.34 0.50
N PHE A 98 12.51 -5.00 -0.08
CA PHE A 98 13.88 -5.02 0.46
C PHE A 98 14.54 -3.64 0.41
N LEU A 99 14.39 -2.92 -0.71
CA LEU A 99 14.90 -1.55 -0.84
C LEU A 99 14.28 -0.59 0.18
N GLY A 100 13.02 -0.82 0.57
CA GLY A 100 12.38 -0.06 1.65
C GLY A 100 13.15 -0.09 2.96
N LEU A 101 13.80 -1.21 3.29
CA LEU A 101 14.61 -1.35 4.51
C LEU A 101 15.87 -0.46 4.46
N PHE A 102 16.54 -0.39 3.30
CA PHE A 102 17.75 0.43 3.14
C PHE A 102 17.43 1.92 3.04
N PHE A 103 16.33 2.27 2.37
CA PHE A 103 15.90 3.67 2.23
C PHE A 103 15.25 4.25 3.49
N GLY A 104 14.89 3.40 4.46
CA GLY A 104 14.45 3.84 5.78
C GLY A 104 15.55 4.48 6.65
N MET A 105 16.83 4.24 6.32
CA MET A 105 17.97 4.69 7.13
C MET A 105 18.47 6.12 6.82
N PRO A 106 18.70 6.53 5.54
CA PRO A 106 19.14 7.89 5.24
C PRO A 106 18.00 8.91 5.24
N SER A 107 18.23 10.09 5.82
CA SER A 107 17.22 11.15 5.94
C SER A 107 16.67 11.63 4.59
N THR A 108 17.48 11.65 3.52
CA THR A 108 17.10 12.26 2.23
C THR A 108 16.23 11.38 1.33
N MET A 109 16.38 10.05 1.40
CA MET A 109 15.65 9.12 0.51
C MET A 109 14.33 8.64 1.11
N ARG A 110 14.13 8.85 2.41
CA ARG A 110 12.98 8.37 3.17
C ARG A 110 11.65 8.96 2.69
N TYR A 111 11.64 10.18 2.20
CA TYR A 111 10.41 10.87 1.75
C TYR A 111 10.12 10.73 0.25
N ILE A 112 11.07 10.18 -0.53
CA ILE A 112 10.89 9.97 -1.98
C ILE A 112 10.36 8.55 -2.25
N TYR A 113 10.92 7.56 -1.55
CA TYR A 113 10.58 6.16 -1.79
C TYR A 113 9.16 5.84 -1.26
N PRO A 114 8.25 5.22 -2.04
CA PRO A 114 6.83 5.23 -1.68
C PRO A 114 6.49 4.42 -0.42
N ILE A 115 7.22 3.33 -0.12
CA ILE A 115 7.06 2.58 1.13
C ILE A 115 7.44 3.46 2.34
N THR A 116 8.61 4.10 2.29
CA THR A 116 9.07 4.94 3.40
C THR A 116 8.31 6.26 3.50
N ALA A 117 7.79 6.75 2.37
CA ALA A 117 6.84 7.85 2.31
C ALA A 117 5.51 7.48 2.98
N ALA A 118 5.02 6.24 2.82
CA ALA A 118 3.83 5.75 3.52
C ALA A 118 4.00 5.82 5.04
N PHE A 119 5.15 5.38 5.56
CA PHE A 119 5.47 5.50 6.98
C PHE A 119 5.60 6.96 7.46
N CYS A 120 6.15 7.85 6.63
CA CYS A 120 6.23 9.28 6.94
C CYS A 120 4.84 9.92 7.05
N VAL A 121 3.94 9.62 6.11
CA VAL A 121 2.56 10.15 6.10
C VAL A 121 1.72 9.53 7.21
N ALA A 122 1.95 8.26 7.54
CA ALA A 122 1.31 7.60 8.67
C ALA A 122 1.65 8.24 10.02
N GLY A 123 2.74 9.00 10.11
CA GLY A 123 3.23 9.58 11.36
C GLY A 123 4.11 8.63 12.17
N TYR A 124 4.62 7.55 11.53
CA TYR A 124 5.57 6.63 12.17
C TYR A 124 6.93 7.30 12.42
N TYR A 125 7.27 8.30 11.61
CA TYR A 125 8.51 9.03 11.76
C TYR A 125 8.29 10.53 11.95
N GLU A 126 9.08 11.11 12.85
CA GLU A 126 9.26 12.56 12.97
C GLU A 126 9.68 13.13 11.62
N THR A 127 8.84 13.99 11.06
CA THR A 127 9.01 14.57 9.72
C THR A 127 8.68 16.05 9.75
N THR A 128 9.46 16.84 9.02
CA THR A 128 9.14 18.26 8.84
C THR A 128 7.91 18.38 7.94
N PRO A 129 7.09 19.45 8.07
CA PRO A 129 5.91 19.64 7.23
C PRO A 129 6.25 19.63 5.73
N VAL A 130 7.45 20.07 5.35
CA VAL A 130 7.94 20.02 3.96
C VAL A 130 8.16 18.57 3.49
N GLN A 131 8.75 17.71 4.32
CA GLN A 131 8.96 16.29 3.99
C GLN A 131 7.64 15.52 3.92
N LEU A 132 6.66 15.89 4.75
CA LEU A 132 5.31 15.33 4.72
C LEU A 132 4.63 15.65 3.38
N VAL A 133 4.74 16.88 2.89
CA VAL A 133 4.19 17.26 1.57
C VAL A 133 4.85 16.48 0.43
N ILE A 134 6.17 16.30 0.47
CA ILE A 134 6.90 15.54 -0.56
C ILE A 134 6.48 14.06 -0.56
N SER A 135 6.34 13.45 0.62
CA SER A 135 5.91 12.06 0.76
C SER A 135 4.46 11.85 0.32
N LEU A 136 3.55 12.78 0.65
CA LEU A 136 2.19 12.82 0.12
C LEU A 136 2.19 12.89 -1.41
N PHE A 137 3.00 13.77 -1.99
CA PHE A 137 3.09 13.90 -3.45
C PHE A 137 3.59 12.62 -4.11
N SER A 138 4.59 11.93 -3.53
CA SER A 138 5.08 10.64 -4.02
C SER A 138 3.99 9.55 -4.00
N LEU A 139 3.22 9.46 -2.91
CA LEU A 139 2.10 8.52 -2.80
C LEU A 139 0.98 8.82 -3.79
N LEU A 140 0.62 10.10 -3.94
CA LEU A 140 -0.37 10.53 -4.92
C LEU A 140 0.09 10.27 -6.35
N ALA A 141 1.38 10.48 -6.65
CA ALA A 141 1.96 10.13 -7.94
C ALA A 141 1.87 8.62 -8.20
N CYS A 142 2.16 7.77 -7.20
CA CYS A 142 2.01 6.32 -7.32
C CYS A 142 0.55 5.91 -7.57
N GLY A 143 -0.39 6.42 -6.77
CA GLY A 143 -1.82 6.16 -6.97
C GLY A 143 -2.32 6.65 -8.33
N GLY A 144 -1.89 7.83 -8.76
CA GLY A 144 -2.22 8.41 -10.07
C GLY A 144 -1.67 7.59 -11.24
N LEU A 145 -0.40 7.16 -11.17
CA LEU A 145 0.21 6.26 -12.16
C LEU A 145 -0.56 4.94 -12.26
N SER A 146 -0.91 4.34 -11.13
CA SER A 146 -1.71 3.11 -11.07
C SER A 146 -3.06 3.28 -11.78
N LEU A 147 -3.76 4.38 -11.52
CA LEU A 147 -5.03 4.70 -12.18
C LEU A 147 -4.86 4.95 -13.69
N LEU A 148 -3.79 5.62 -14.12
CA LEU A 148 -3.50 5.82 -15.54
C LEU A 148 -3.27 4.48 -16.26
N PHE A 149 -2.48 3.58 -15.66
CA PHE A 149 -2.26 2.24 -16.21
C PHE A 149 -3.57 1.45 -16.32
N LEU A 150 -4.46 1.60 -15.33
CA LEU A 150 -5.77 0.96 -15.29
C LEU A 150 -6.74 1.52 -16.34
N HIS A 151 -6.80 2.84 -16.50
CA HIS A 151 -7.62 3.49 -17.55
C HIS A 151 -7.14 3.15 -18.96
N GLY A 152 -5.82 3.05 -19.16
CA GLY A 152 -5.29 2.62 -20.45
C GLY A 152 -5.62 1.15 -20.78
N LEU A 153 -5.93 0.30 -19.79
CA LEU A 153 -6.35 -1.09 -20.02
C LEU A 153 -7.80 -1.16 -20.46
N ASN A 154 -8.65 -0.31 -19.88
CA ASN A 154 -10.07 -0.23 -20.23
C ASN A 154 -10.26 0.14 -21.71
N ARG A 155 -9.43 1.06 -22.24
CA ARG A 155 -9.46 1.45 -23.66
C ARG A 155 -9.05 0.37 -24.64
N GLU A 156 -8.19 -0.57 -24.25
CA GLU A 156 -7.75 -1.64 -25.15
C GLU A 156 -8.78 -2.77 -25.26
N HIS A 157 -9.64 -2.93 -24.24
CA HIS A 157 -10.67 -3.97 -24.21
C HIS A 157 -11.99 -3.54 -24.89
N ASP A 158 -12.23 -2.23 -25.06
CA ASP A 158 -13.39 -1.67 -25.77
C ASP A 158 -13.24 -1.71 -27.32
N ILE A 159 -12.09 -2.14 -27.85
CA ILE A 159 -11.79 -2.14 -29.29
C ILE A 159 -11.94 -3.56 -29.92
N HIS A 160 -12.33 -4.56 -29.13
CA HIS A 160 -12.52 -5.94 -29.60
C HIS A 160 -13.91 -6.50 -29.31
#